data_AF-A0A3D2IK54-F1
#
_entry.id   AF-A0A3D2IK54-F1
#
_cell.length_a   1.000
_cell.length_b   1.000
_cell.length_c   1.000
_cell.angle_alpha   90.00
_cell.angle_beta   90.00
_cell.angle_gamma   90.00
#
_symmetry.space_group_name_H-M   'P 1'
#
loop_
_entity.id
_entity.type
_entity.pdbx_description
1 polymer ?
#
loop_
_entity_poly.entity_id
_entity_poly.type
_entity_poly.pdbx_seq_one_letter_code
_entity_poly.pdbx_strand_id
1 'polypeptide(L)'
;LSITNFGTLGKPDVRNNPESGSSMRFPKSTGTEHLFEAGIWIGADVGGQIRLSSSSVTNPSGYARGARGFEFTSETIITRRSTDPNNEFFSVSAISEKDILTAFTDRRRSVNGTEIQGHDNPLYTDVKLESYNWGFPFTENFTILKYDITNNSDLHALPETWDSVYVGMYADLVVRNVNSATETGGAFFNKNGVGFMDSLNTMYAFDAGSPDDPSINTYGAVSIIGAEYRNS
;
A
#
# COMPACT_ATOMS: atom_id res chain seq x y z
N LEU A 1 2.54 -5.94 8.20
CA LEU A 1 2.15 -4.78 7.37
C LEU A 1 0.92 -4.10 7.96
N SER A 2 0.93 -2.77 8.03
CA SER A 2 -0.25 -1.94 8.31
C SER A 2 -0.94 -1.56 7.00
N ILE A 3 -2.27 -1.57 6.99
CA ILE A 3 -3.11 -1.28 5.83
C ILE A 3 -4.24 -0.36 6.30
N THR A 4 -4.57 0.65 5.51
CA THR A 4 -5.75 1.50 5.74
C THR A 4 -6.91 1.07 4.84
N ASN A 5 -8.13 1.43 5.22
CA ASN A 5 -9.30 1.31 4.35
C ASN A 5 -9.40 2.42 3.29
N PHE A 6 -8.32 3.17 3.07
CA PHE A 6 -8.16 4.15 2.00
C PHE A 6 -7.11 3.69 0.97
N GLY A 7 -6.65 2.43 1.06
CA GLY A 7 -5.71 1.85 0.09
C GLY A 7 -4.25 2.17 0.31
N THR A 8 -3.90 2.87 1.40
CA THR A 8 -2.51 3.08 1.79
C THR A 8 -1.97 1.92 2.61
N LEU A 9 -0.70 1.62 2.39
CA LEU A 9 0.07 0.57 3.06
C LEU A 9 1.19 1.21 3.85
N GLY A 10 1.61 0.55 4.92
CA GLY A 10 2.63 1.06 5.83
C GLY A 10 2.05 1.89 6.96
N LYS A 11 2.94 2.50 7.73
CA LYS A 11 2.61 3.27 8.93
C LYS A 11 3.55 4.49 8.99
N PRO A 12 3.16 5.63 8.41
CA PRO A 12 3.98 6.84 8.39
C PRO A 12 4.46 7.32 9.78
N ASP A 13 3.67 7.09 10.83
CA ASP A 13 4.02 7.45 12.21
C ASP A 13 4.77 6.34 12.97
N VAL A 14 5.23 5.28 12.31
CA VAL A 14 5.84 4.09 12.96
C VAL A 14 7.04 4.44 13.82
N ARG A 15 7.81 5.48 13.46
CA ARG A 15 8.92 5.96 14.30
C ARG A 15 8.45 6.54 15.64
N ASN A 16 7.32 7.24 15.65
CA ASN A 16 6.80 7.89 16.86
C ASN A 16 5.94 6.93 17.68
N ASN A 17 5.45 5.85 17.07
CA ASN A 17 4.55 4.89 17.69
C ASN A 17 4.80 3.45 17.17
N PRO A 18 5.99 2.89 17.41
CA PRO A 18 6.41 1.61 16.84
C PRO A 18 5.64 0.40 17.37
N GLU A 19 4.98 0.53 18.52
CA GLU A 19 4.21 -0.54 19.14
C GLU A 19 2.78 -0.65 18.59
N SER A 20 2.25 0.42 17.96
CA SER A 20 0.87 0.42 17.45
C SER A 20 0.71 -0.19 16.05
N GLY A 21 1.77 -0.73 15.48
CA GLY A 21 1.75 -1.41 14.19
C GLY A 21 3.11 -1.42 13.52
N SER A 22 3.22 -2.20 12.45
CA SER A 22 4.48 -2.42 11.75
C SER A 22 4.36 -2.07 10.27
N SER A 23 5.39 -1.45 9.74
CA SER A 23 5.51 -0.99 8.37
C SER A 23 6.53 -1.85 7.62
N MET A 24 6.15 -3.12 7.40
CA MET A 24 7.02 -4.19 6.90
C MET A 24 8.22 -4.52 7.80
N ARG A 25 8.03 -4.47 9.12
CA ARG A 25 9.02 -4.92 10.10
C ARG A 25 9.52 -6.34 9.83
N PHE A 26 10.83 -6.47 9.68
CA PHE A 26 11.50 -7.75 9.52
C PHE A 26 12.98 -7.65 9.98
N PRO A 27 13.51 -8.65 10.71
CA PRO A 27 12.79 -9.72 11.39
C PRO A 27 11.78 -9.19 12.40
N LYS A 28 10.73 -9.98 12.71
CA LYS A 28 9.57 -9.55 13.51
C LYS A 28 9.93 -8.97 14.89
N SER A 29 11.00 -9.48 15.51
CA SER A 29 11.47 -9.08 16.84
C SER A 29 12.40 -7.87 16.84
N THR A 30 12.58 -7.21 15.70
CA THR A 30 13.50 -6.06 15.56
C THR A 30 12.74 -4.73 15.49
N GLY A 31 13.48 -3.62 15.48
CA GLY A 31 12.91 -2.30 15.14
C GLY A 31 13.03 -1.97 13.66
N THR A 32 13.51 -2.88 12.81
CA THR A 32 13.83 -2.57 11.41
C THR A 32 12.58 -2.63 10.54
N GLU A 33 12.09 -1.45 10.15
CA GLU A 33 10.98 -1.28 9.22
C GLU A 33 11.49 -1.23 7.78
N HIS A 34 10.66 -1.63 6.82
CA HIS A 34 11.01 -1.73 5.39
C HIS A 34 10.16 -0.82 4.48
N LEU A 35 9.18 -0.12 5.06
CA LEU A 35 8.23 0.71 4.35
C LEU A 35 7.87 1.93 5.20
N PHE A 36 7.74 3.11 4.61
CA PHE A 36 7.11 4.25 5.26
C PHE A 36 5.63 4.31 4.87
N GLU A 37 5.38 4.48 3.57
CA GLU A 37 4.06 4.50 2.98
C GLU A 37 4.10 3.96 1.54
N ALA A 38 3.02 3.31 1.14
CA ALA A 38 2.81 2.87 -0.23
C ALA A 38 1.34 2.99 -0.60
N GLY A 39 1.04 2.90 -1.89
CA GLY A 39 -0.33 2.82 -2.38
C GLY A 39 -0.38 2.36 -3.82
N ILE A 40 -1.54 1.85 -4.22
CA ILE A 40 -1.80 1.47 -5.60
C ILE A 40 -1.95 2.73 -6.47
N TRP A 41 -1.39 2.67 -7.67
CA TRP A 41 -1.52 3.67 -8.71
C TRP A 41 -2.31 3.05 -9.86
N ILE A 42 -3.42 3.68 -10.26
CA ILE A 42 -4.32 3.16 -11.30
C ILE A 42 -4.63 4.28 -12.29
N GLY A 43 -4.11 4.16 -13.50
CA GLY A 43 -4.42 5.03 -14.63
C GLY A 43 -5.20 4.29 -15.71
N ALA A 44 -6.00 5.00 -16.49
CA ALA A 44 -6.70 4.44 -17.63
C ALA A 44 -6.79 5.44 -18.79
N ASP A 45 -6.84 4.93 -20.01
CA ASP A 45 -7.29 5.69 -21.18
C ASP A 45 -8.82 5.64 -21.25
N VAL A 46 -9.45 6.79 -21.10
CA VAL A 46 -10.90 6.97 -21.13
C VAL A 46 -11.26 7.86 -22.32
N GLY A 47 -11.59 7.25 -23.45
CA GLY A 47 -11.98 7.97 -24.67
C GLY A 47 -10.86 8.81 -25.28
N GLY A 48 -9.61 8.34 -25.22
CA GLY A 48 -8.42 9.02 -25.73
C GLY A 48 -7.78 9.99 -24.73
N GLN A 49 -8.22 9.99 -23.47
CA GLN A 49 -7.66 10.82 -22.40
C GLN A 49 -7.14 9.96 -21.26
N ILE A 50 -5.89 10.18 -20.88
CA ILE A 50 -5.31 9.54 -19.69
C ILE A 50 -5.87 10.20 -18.44
N ARG A 51 -6.51 9.39 -17.59
CA ARG A 51 -6.98 9.76 -16.26
C ARG A 51 -6.31 8.89 -15.21
N LEU A 52 -6.26 9.39 -13.98
CA LEU A 52 -5.51 8.77 -12.89
C LEU A 52 -6.35 8.80 -11.60
N SER A 53 -6.48 7.65 -10.93
CA SER A 53 -7.18 7.58 -9.64
C SER A 53 -6.38 8.25 -8.52
N SER A 54 -5.06 8.02 -8.46
CA SER A 54 -4.21 8.60 -7.40
C SER A 54 -2.77 8.78 -7.87
N SER A 55 -2.10 9.83 -7.39
CA SER A 55 -0.71 10.17 -7.77
C SER A 55 0.27 9.98 -6.61
N SER A 56 1.55 9.72 -6.91
CA SER A 56 2.59 9.78 -5.88
C SER A 56 3.01 11.24 -5.68
N VAL A 57 2.74 11.78 -4.49
CA VAL A 57 3.14 13.13 -4.09
C VAL A 57 4.13 13.03 -2.95
N THR A 58 5.29 13.68 -3.08
CA THR A 58 6.30 13.72 -2.01
C THR A 58 5.72 14.38 -0.77
N ASN A 59 5.58 13.61 0.31
CA ASN A 59 5.05 14.09 1.58
C ASN A 59 5.74 13.36 2.74
N PRO A 60 6.49 14.08 3.61
CA PRO A 60 7.21 13.46 4.72
C PRO A 60 6.32 13.03 5.89
N SER A 61 5.02 13.36 5.84
CA SER A 61 4.05 13.08 6.93
C SER A 61 3.09 11.94 6.60
N GLY A 62 3.09 11.44 5.37
CA GLY A 62 2.15 10.43 4.87
C GLY A 62 0.70 10.93 4.72
N TYR A 63 -0.25 10.00 4.71
CA TYR A 63 -1.67 10.26 4.49
C TYR A 63 -2.22 11.45 5.29
N ALA A 64 -2.89 12.35 4.57
CA ALA A 64 -3.68 13.44 5.14
C ALA A 64 -5.02 13.56 4.38
N ARG A 65 -6.12 13.71 5.12
CA ARG A 65 -7.46 13.81 4.53
C ARG A 65 -7.53 14.97 3.54
N GLY A 66 -7.95 14.67 2.31
CA GLY A 66 -8.16 15.65 1.24
C GLY A 66 -6.87 16.18 0.61
N ALA A 67 -5.70 15.73 1.06
CA ALA A 67 -4.44 16.09 0.44
C ALA A 67 -4.25 15.36 -0.90
N ARG A 68 -3.49 15.99 -1.80
CA ARG A 68 -3.08 15.39 -3.07
C ARG A 68 -2.28 14.11 -2.82
N GLY A 69 -2.49 13.10 -3.66
CA GLY A 69 -1.88 11.77 -3.56
C GLY A 69 -2.64 10.79 -2.66
N PHE A 70 -3.80 11.19 -2.12
CA PHE A 70 -4.66 10.37 -1.27
C PHE A 70 -6.12 10.47 -1.69
N GLU A 71 -6.39 10.13 -2.95
CA GLU A 71 -7.69 10.30 -3.60
C GLU A 71 -8.69 9.16 -3.31
N PHE A 72 -8.21 8.00 -2.86
CA PHE A 72 -9.07 6.88 -2.51
C PHE A 72 -9.83 7.11 -1.20
N THR A 73 -11.08 6.67 -1.17
CA THR A 73 -12.02 6.77 -0.06
C THR A 73 -12.54 5.41 0.35
N SER A 74 -12.78 5.19 1.64
CA SER A 74 -13.23 3.88 2.14
C SER A 74 -14.62 3.50 1.65
N GLU A 75 -14.75 2.24 1.21
CA GLU A 75 -16.03 1.56 0.96
C GLU A 75 -16.39 0.63 2.11
N THR A 76 -15.40 -0.07 2.67
CA THR A 76 -15.62 -0.98 3.80
C THR A 76 -14.68 -0.67 4.95
N ILE A 77 -15.10 -1.05 6.15
CA ILE A 77 -14.16 -1.23 7.25
C ILE A 77 -13.16 -2.34 6.91
N ILE A 78 -12.02 -2.36 7.60
CA ILE A 78 -11.06 -3.46 7.52
C ILE A 78 -11.67 -4.69 8.20
N THR A 79 -11.61 -5.83 7.52
CA THR A 79 -12.00 -7.13 8.07
C THR A 79 -10.80 -8.07 8.08
N ARG A 80 -10.86 -9.11 8.92
CA ARG A 80 -9.79 -10.09 9.07
C ARG A 80 -10.35 -11.49 9.00
N ARG A 81 -9.52 -12.41 8.51
CA ARG A 81 -9.79 -13.85 8.52
C ARG A 81 -8.50 -14.57 8.89
N SER A 82 -8.64 -15.77 9.45
CA SER A 82 -7.51 -16.62 9.82
C SER A 82 -7.85 -18.08 9.54
N THR A 83 -6.87 -18.84 9.07
CA THR A 83 -6.95 -20.32 8.99
C THR A 83 -6.73 -21.00 10.34
N ASP A 84 -6.20 -20.29 11.35
CA ASP A 84 -5.97 -20.84 12.70
C ASP A 84 -7.29 -20.99 13.47
N PRO A 85 -7.72 -22.23 13.81
CA PRO A 85 -8.96 -22.49 14.55
C PRO A 85 -9.04 -21.85 15.95
N ASN A 86 -7.90 -21.46 16.52
CA ASN A 86 -7.83 -20.82 17.84
C ASN A 86 -7.86 -19.30 17.76
N ASN A 87 -7.85 -18.72 16.56
CA ASN A 87 -7.88 -17.28 16.35
C ASN A 87 -9.33 -16.76 16.39
N GLU A 88 -9.55 -15.59 17.01
CA GLU A 88 -10.88 -14.96 17.06
C GLU A 88 -11.47 -14.64 15.67
N PHE A 89 -10.61 -14.51 14.66
CA PHE A 89 -10.97 -14.28 13.26
C PHE A 89 -11.00 -15.58 12.43
N PHE A 90 -11.06 -16.75 13.06
CA PHE A 90 -11.12 -18.02 12.33
C PHE A 90 -12.24 -18.03 11.30
N SER A 91 -11.93 -18.42 10.07
CA SER A 91 -12.91 -18.57 9.01
C SER A 91 -12.52 -19.69 8.07
N VAL A 92 -13.49 -20.53 7.71
CA VAL A 92 -13.32 -21.56 6.67
C VAL A 92 -13.06 -20.98 5.27
N SER A 93 -13.27 -19.68 5.09
CA SER A 93 -12.98 -18.95 3.86
C SER A 93 -11.63 -18.21 3.89
N ALA A 94 -10.84 -18.38 4.96
CA ALA A 94 -9.51 -17.80 5.05
C ALA A 94 -8.53 -18.52 4.12
N ILE A 95 -7.59 -17.77 3.56
CA ILE A 95 -6.54 -18.28 2.65
C ILE A 95 -5.22 -18.44 3.39
N SER A 96 -4.92 -17.56 4.35
CA SER A 96 -3.68 -17.55 5.12
C SER A 96 -3.91 -17.47 6.64
N GLU A 97 -2.83 -17.59 7.42
CA GLU A 97 -2.89 -17.46 8.88
C GLU A 97 -3.32 -16.06 9.33
N LYS A 98 -3.17 -15.06 8.46
CA LYS A 98 -3.73 -13.73 8.67
C LYS A 98 -4.07 -13.05 7.36
N ASP A 99 -5.35 -13.05 7.03
CA ASP A 99 -5.91 -12.26 5.93
C ASP A 99 -6.35 -10.89 6.44
N ILE A 100 -6.05 -9.84 5.67
CA ILE A 100 -6.58 -8.48 5.91
C ILE A 100 -7.30 -8.04 4.64
N LEU A 101 -8.58 -7.68 4.76
CA LEU A 101 -9.41 -7.33 3.62
C LEU A 101 -10.04 -5.96 3.80
N THR A 102 -10.06 -5.18 2.72
CA THR A 102 -10.73 -3.89 2.68
C THR A 102 -11.12 -3.55 1.24
N ALA A 103 -12.04 -2.58 1.08
CA ALA A 103 -12.35 -2.00 -0.21
C ALA A 103 -12.40 -0.48 -0.12
N PHE A 104 -12.01 0.16 -1.21
CA PHE A 104 -11.92 1.61 -1.36
C PHE A 104 -12.17 2.01 -2.81
N THR A 105 -12.48 3.28 -3.03
CA THR A 105 -12.91 3.83 -4.32
C THR A 105 -12.42 5.25 -4.53
N ASP A 106 -12.16 5.63 -5.76
CA ASP A 106 -11.84 7.02 -6.11
C ASP A 106 -13.08 7.84 -6.50
N ARG A 107 -14.31 7.30 -6.48
CA ARG A 107 -15.48 8.03 -7.00
C ARG A 107 -15.85 9.33 -6.26
N ARG A 108 -15.36 9.53 -5.03
CA ARG A 108 -15.72 10.69 -4.19
C ARG A 108 -14.70 11.81 -4.34
N ARG A 109 -15.16 13.05 -4.52
CA ARG A 109 -14.30 14.25 -4.56
C ARG A 109 -14.15 14.96 -3.21
N SER A 110 -14.81 14.46 -2.17
CA SER A 110 -14.68 14.97 -0.81
C SER A 110 -14.89 13.87 0.23
N VAL A 111 -14.29 14.06 1.41
CA VAL A 111 -14.45 13.19 2.57
C VAL A 111 -14.90 14.04 3.76
N ASN A 112 -16.11 13.80 4.26
CA ASN A 112 -16.70 14.53 5.39
C ASN A 112 -16.65 16.06 5.21
N GLY A 113 -16.97 16.53 4.00
CA GLY A 113 -16.96 17.96 3.66
C GLY A 113 -15.58 18.56 3.39
N THR A 114 -14.49 17.78 3.48
CA THR A 114 -13.16 18.19 3.04
C THR A 114 -12.95 17.77 1.59
N GLU A 115 -12.75 18.71 0.68
CA GLU A 115 -12.45 18.40 -0.73
C GLU A 115 -11.11 17.67 -0.86
N ILE A 116 -11.03 16.78 -1.85
CA ILE A 116 -9.81 16.09 -2.22
C ILE A 116 -9.11 16.91 -3.31
N GLN A 117 -7.96 17.46 -2.98
CA GLN A 117 -7.21 18.33 -3.87
C GLN A 117 -6.77 17.60 -5.14
N GLY A 118 -7.05 18.18 -6.30
CA GLY A 118 -6.62 17.66 -7.60
C GLY A 118 -7.43 16.46 -8.11
N HIS A 119 -8.55 16.12 -7.47
CA HIS A 119 -9.37 14.96 -7.80
C HIS A 119 -10.64 15.30 -8.57
N ASP A 120 -10.47 15.99 -9.69
CA ASP A 120 -11.57 16.55 -10.48
C ASP A 120 -12.16 15.57 -11.49
N ASN A 121 -11.46 14.48 -11.81
CA ASN A 121 -11.83 13.53 -12.86
C ASN A 121 -11.60 12.09 -12.37
N PRO A 122 -12.42 11.61 -11.41
CA PRO A 122 -12.28 10.25 -10.90
C PRO A 122 -12.45 9.22 -12.03
N LEU A 123 -11.77 8.08 -11.90
CA LEU A 123 -11.95 6.94 -12.79
C LEU A 123 -13.21 6.13 -12.45
N TYR A 124 -13.82 6.39 -11.29
CA TYR A 124 -14.91 5.59 -10.72
C TYR A 124 -14.47 4.13 -10.52
N THR A 125 -13.21 4.00 -10.09
CA THR A 125 -12.56 2.73 -9.80
C THR A 125 -12.96 2.28 -8.41
N ASP A 126 -13.50 1.07 -8.32
CA ASP A 126 -13.62 0.34 -7.06
C ASP A 126 -12.51 -0.69 -6.95
N VAL A 127 -11.88 -0.74 -5.77
CA VAL A 127 -10.76 -1.63 -5.47
C VAL A 127 -11.10 -2.49 -4.27
N LYS A 128 -10.94 -3.80 -4.41
CA LYS A 128 -10.87 -4.73 -3.26
C LYS A 128 -9.43 -5.14 -3.06
N LEU A 129 -8.92 -4.93 -1.84
CA LEU A 129 -7.58 -5.31 -1.44
C LEU A 129 -7.67 -6.44 -0.42
N GLU A 130 -6.96 -7.53 -0.72
CA GLU A 130 -6.73 -8.64 0.20
C GLU A 130 -5.22 -8.81 0.42
N SER A 131 -4.80 -8.90 1.68
CA SER A 131 -3.43 -9.23 2.07
C SER A 131 -3.39 -10.61 2.70
N TYR A 132 -2.44 -11.45 2.28
CA TYR A 132 -2.25 -12.80 2.78
C TYR A 132 -0.87 -12.95 3.43
N ASN A 133 -0.82 -13.56 4.62
CA ASN A 133 0.35 -13.64 5.48
C ASN A 133 0.43 -14.99 6.20
N TRP A 134 1.61 -15.61 6.16
CA TRP A 134 1.89 -16.88 6.84
C TRP A 134 3.10 -16.74 7.78
N GLY A 135 3.05 -17.44 8.92
CA GLY A 135 4.06 -17.43 9.96
C GLY A 135 5.17 -18.48 9.80
N PHE A 136 5.35 -19.06 8.60
CA PHE A 136 6.48 -19.96 8.35
C PHE A 136 7.79 -19.18 8.19
N PRO A 137 8.95 -19.75 8.58
CA PRO A 137 10.24 -19.08 8.42
C PRO A 137 10.59 -18.61 7.00
N PHE A 138 10.03 -19.24 5.97
CA PHE A 138 10.26 -18.86 4.56
C PHE A 138 9.22 -17.87 4.01
N THR A 139 8.21 -17.49 4.81
CA THR A 139 7.13 -16.57 4.41
C THR A 139 7.01 -15.32 5.28
N GLU A 140 7.70 -15.29 6.42
CA GLU A 140 7.62 -14.17 7.38
C GLU A 140 8.22 -12.85 6.86
N ASN A 141 8.92 -12.88 5.73
CA ASN A 141 9.58 -11.75 5.09
C ASN A 141 8.76 -11.12 3.95
N PHE A 142 7.58 -11.63 3.63
CA PHE A 142 6.70 -11.02 2.61
C PHE A 142 5.23 -11.06 3.00
N THR A 143 4.45 -10.26 2.28
CA THR A 143 2.99 -10.32 2.27
C THR A 143 2.53 -10.30 0.82
N ILE A 144 1.50 -11.07 0.49
CA ILE A 144 0.92 -11.06 -0.85
C ILE A 144 -0.26 -10.11 -0.84
N LEU A 145 -0.28 -9.16 -1.78
CA LEU A 145 -1.37 -8.22 -1.97
C LEU A 145 -2.10 -8.57 -3.26
N LYS A 146 -3.40 -8.84 -3.15
CA LYS A 146 -4.29 -9.08 -4.28
C LYS A 146 -5.23 -7.88 -4.42
N TYR A 147 -5.23 -7.29 -5.61
CA TYR A 147 -6.11 -6.19 -5.97
C TYR A 147 -7.13 -6.68 -7.01
N ASP A 148 -8.41 -6.56 -6.70
CA ASP A 148 -9.47 -6.59 -7.71
C ASP A 148 -9.85 -5.15 -8.03
N ILE A 149 -9.70 -4.77 -9.30
CA ILE A 149 -9.95 -3.42 -9.80
C ILE A 149 -11.14 -3.48 -10.75
N THR A 150 -12.16 -2.67 -10.49
CA THR A 150 -13.41 -2.66 -11.27
C THR A 150 -13.76 -1.23 -11.67
N ASN A 151 -14.10 -1.05 -12.95
CA ASN A 151 -14.70 0.19 -13.44
C ASN A 151 -16.20 0.16 -13.14
N ASN A 152 -16.67 1.07 -12.29
CA ASN A 152 -18.08 1.25 -11.96
C ASN A 152 -18.59 2.65 -12.35
N SER A 153 -18.03 3.24 -13.41
CA SER A 153 -18.46 4.54 -13.94
C SER A 153 -19.94 4.55 -14.32
N ASP A 154 -20.47 3.46 -14.87
CA ASP A 154 -21.87 3.29 -15.24
C ASP A 154 -22.84 3.35 -14.04
N LEU A 155 -22.37 2.99 -12.85
CA LEU A 155 -23.15 3.05 -11.60
C LEU A 155 -23.13 4.44 -10.94
N HIS A 156 -22.16 5.29 -11.29
CA HIS A 156 -21.85 6.51 -10.52
C HIS A 156 -21.75 7.79 -11.36
N ALA A 157 -21.69 7.67 -12.68
CA ALA A 157 -21.59 8.75 -13.64
C ALA A 157 -22.14 8.32 -15.00
N LEU A 158 -21.77 9.05 -16.06
CA LEU A 158 -21.99 8.56 -17.41
C LEU A 158 -21.10 7.32 -17.65
N PRO A 159 -21.61 6.26 -18.29
CA PRO A 159 -20.81 5.08 -18.57
C PRO A 159 -19.59 5.43 -19.42
N GLU A 160 -18.42 5.05 -18.94
CA GLU A 160 -17.15 5.26 -19.62
C GLU A 160 -16.35 3.96 -19.65
N THR A 161 -15.93 3.53 -20.83
CA THR A 161 -15.07 2.36 -20.98
C THR A 161 -13.60 2.76 -20.79
N TRP A 162 -12.86 1.96 -20.02
CA TRP A 162 -11.41 2.03 -20.01
C TRP A 162 -10.89 1.23 -21.19
N ASP A 163 -10.34 1.92 -22.20
CA ASP A 163 -9.77 1.26 -23.37
C ASP A 163 -8.48 0.51 -23.00
N SER A 164 -7.66 1.13 -22.16
CA SER A 164 -6.42 0.58 -21.62
C SER A 164 -6.28 0.92 -20.15
N VAL A 165 -5.68 0.02 -19.36
CA VAL A 165 -5.46 0.21 -17.91
C VAL A 165 -3.98 0.05 -17.58
N TYR A 166 -3.47 0.96 -16.77
CA TYR A 166 -2.10 1.00 -16.28
C TYR A 166 -2.12 0.90 -14.76
N VAL A 167 -1.48 -0.13 -14.22
CA VAL A 167 -1.44 -0.38 -12.77
C VAL A 167 0.00 -0.39 -12.31
N GLY A 168 0.25 0.29 -11.21
CA GLY A 168 1.54 0.32 -10.55
C GLY A 168 1.37 0.50 -9.05
N MET A 169 2.49 0.67 -8.37
CA MET A 169 2.53 0.94 -6.95
C MET A 169 3.58 2.02 -6.71
N TYR A 170 3.21 3.06 -5.96
CA TYR A 170 4.21 3.93 -5.37
C TYR A 170 4.58 3.36 -4.00
N ALA A 171 5.86 3.43 -3.64
CA ALA A 171 6.34 2.97 -2.35
C ALA A 171 7.54 3.82 -1.92
N ASP A 172 7.41 4.41 -0.74
CA ASP A 172 8.53 4.98 -0.01
C ASP A 172 9.13 3.87 0.86
N LEU A 173 9.96 3.04 0.22
CA LEU A 173 10.70 1.97 0.88
C LEU A 173 11.84 2.57 1.70
N VAL A 174 11.99 2.08 2.92
CA VAL A 174 12.99 2.57 3.86
C VAL A 174 13.50 1.42 4.68
N VAL A 175 14.82 1.28 4.87
CA VAL A 175 15.38 0.25 5.76
C VAL A 175 16.00 0.95 6.95
N ARG A 176 15.22 1.07 8.04
CA ARG A 176 15.62 1.83 9.23
C ARG A 176 15.15 1.15 10.51
N ASN A 177 16.03 1.10 11.50
CA ASN A 177 15.68 0.67 12.85
C ASN A 177 15.06 1.83 13.62
N VAL A 178 13.74 1.82 13.77
CA VAL A 178 12.99 2.92 14.39
C VAL A 178 13.26 3.09 15.88
N ASN A 179 13.89 2.11 16.54
CA ASN A 179 14.24 2.18 17.95
C ASN A 179 15.59 2.90 18.18
N SER A 180 16.46 2.97 17.17
CA SER A 180 17.78 3.62 17.26
C SER A 180 17.88 4.87 16.38
N ALA A 181 17.08 4.97 15.32
CA ALA A 181 17.11 6.08 14.37
C ALA A 181 16.82 7.43 15.05
N THR A 182 17.80 8.32 15.06
CA THR A 182 17.68 9.65 15.69
C THR A 182 17.20 10.72 14.71
N GLU A 183 17.44 10.54 13.40
CA GLU A 183 17.07 11.48 12.36
C GLU A 183 15.55 11.60 12.15
N THR A 184 15.11 12.76 11.65
CA THR A 184 13.70 13.11 11.37
C THR A 184 13.54 13.78 10.01
N GLY A 185 12.29 13.89 9.54
CA GLY A 185 11.97 14.52 8.26
C GLY A 185 12.75 13.89 7.10
N GLY A 186 13.17 14.70 6.13
CA GLY A 186 13.93 14.22 4.97
C GLY A 186 15.22 13.45 5.31
N ALA A 187 15.84 13.74 6.46
CA ALA A 187 17.08 13.05 6.89
C ALA A 187 16.84 11.59 7.29
N PHE A 188 15.60 11.22 7.64
CA PHE A 188 15.23 9.83 7.91
C PHE A 188 15.32 8.96 6.64
N PHE A 189 14.97 9.54 5.49
CA PHE A 189 14.85 8.83 4.20
C PHE A 189 16.13 8.82 3.36
N ASN A 190 17.12 9.66 3.68
CA ASN A 190 18.32 9.84 2.86
C ASN A 190 19.42 8.78 3.04
N LYS A 191 19.09 7.65 3.68
CA LYS A 191 20.01 6.54 3.92
C LYS A 191 19.85 5.38 2.94
N ASN A 192 18.82 5.42 2.09
CA ASN A 192 18.50 4.31 1.21
C ASN A 192 19.34 4.34 -0.09
N GLY A 193 19.81 3.17 -0.51
CA GLY A 193 20.07 2.88 -1.92
C GLY A 193 18.83 2.27 -2.55
N VAL A 194 18.45 2.70 -3.76
CA VAL A 194 17.24 2.22 -4.47
C VAL A 194 17.62 1.69 -5.84
N GLY A 195 16.99 0.60 -6.26
CA GLY A 195 17.17 0.02 -7.58
C GLY A 195 15.90 -0.62 -8.13
N PHE A 196 15.94 -0.96 -9.42
CA PHE A 196 14.90 -1.71 -10.10
C PHE A 196 15.52 -2.90 -10.84
N MET A 197 14.85 -4.04 -10.77
CA MET A 197 15.24 -5.28 -11.45
C MET A 197 14.18 -5.63 -12.49
N ASP A 198 14.44 -5.25 -13.75
CA ASP A 198 13.52 -5.45 -14.89
C ASP A 198 13.06 -6.89 -15.02
N SER A 199 13.98 -7.86 -14.91
CA SER A 199 13.67 -9.29 -15.07
C SER A 199 12.70 -9.83 -14.02
N LEU A 200 12.50 -9.10 -12.92
CA LEU A 200 11.62 -9.48 -11.82
C LEU A 200 10.47 -8.49 -11.61
N ASN A 201 10.35 -7.43 -12.43
CA ASN A 201 9.43 -6.31 -12.21
C ASN A 201 9.44 -5.83 -10.74
N THR A 202 10.64 -5.67 -10.18
CA THR A 202 10.83 -5.46 -8.74
C THR A 202 11.61 -4.18 -8.46
N MET A 203 11.03 -3.29 -7.67
CA MET A 203 11.78 -2.20 -7.03
C MET A 203 12.24 -2.64 -5.65
N TYR A 204 13.43 -2.21 -5.24
CA TYR A 204 13.97 -2.53 -3.92
C TYR A 204 14.74 -1.35 -3.34
N ALA A 205 14.82 -1.31 -2.01
CA ALA A 205 15.63 -0.38 -1.25
C ALA A 205 16.40 -1.10 -0.15
N PHE A 206 17.63 -0.66 0.11
CA PHE A 206 18.49 -1.19 1.17
C PHE A 206 19.14 -0.03 1.92
N ASP A 207 19.58 -0.30 3.15
CA ASP A 207 20.35 0.67 3.93
C ASP A 207 21.75 0.83 3.33
N ALA A 208 22.07 2.04 2.84
CA ALA A 208 23.34 2.39 2.21
C ALA A 208 24.30 3.13 3.15
N GLY A 209 24.01 3.19 4.46
CA GLY A 209 24.94 3.75 5.45
C GLY A 209 24.28 4.53 6.58
N SER A 210 23.16 4.04 7.11
CA SER A 210 22.59 4.57 8.35
C SER A 210 23.49 4.26 9.55
N PRO A 211 23.45 5.09 10.60
CA PRO A 211 24.12 4.82 11.88
C PRO A 211 23.26 3.95 12.82
N ASP A 212 22.26 3.23 12.30
CA ASP A 212 21.31 2.47 13.11
C ASP A 212 21.99 1.31 13.86
N ASP A 213 21.53 1.00 15.08
CA ASP A 213 22.10 -0.03 15.95
C ASP A 213 21.01 -0.86 16.65
N PRO A 214 20.94 -2.20 16.42
CA PRO A 214 21.70 -2.92 15.40
C PRO A 214 21.28 -2.47 13.99
N SER A 215 22.27 -2.40 13.09
CA SER A 215 22.03 -2.39 11.65
C SER A 215 21.90 -3.84 11.19
N ILE A 216 20.86 -4.10 10.38
CA ILE A 216 20.57 -5.43 9.84
C ILE A 216 20.65 -5.34 8.32
N ASN A 217 21.39 -6.26 7.72
CA ASN A 217 21.55 -6.31 6.27
C ASN A 217 20.32 -6.95 5.61
N THR A 218 19.27 -6.15 5.44
CA THR A 218 17.99 -6.51 4.79
C THR A 218 17.63 -5.48 3.73
N TYR A 219 16.55 -5.75 2.97
CA TYR A 219 16.03 -4.86 1.95
C TYR A 219 14.49 -4.86 1.98
N GLY A 220 13.90 -3.71 1.64
CA GLY A 220 12.48 -3.61 1.30
C GLY A 220 12.31 -3.81 -0.19
N ALA A 221 11.24 -4.47 -0.62
CA ALA A 221 10.96 -4.66 -2.04
C ALA A 221 9.46 -4.74 -2.34
N VAL A 222 9.11 -4.37 -3.58
CA VAL A 222 7.78 -4.54 -4.15
C VAL A 222 7.93 -5.17 -5.53
N SER A 223 7.18 -6.25 -5.77
CA SER A 223 7.23 -7.03 -7.02
C SER A 223 5.84 -7.23 -7.58
N ILE A 224 5.67 -7.05 -8.89
CA ILE A 224 4.46 -7.47 -9.60
C ILE A 224 4.63 -8.92 -10.03
N ILE A 225 3.83 -9.81 -9.42
CA ILE A 225 3.94 -11.26 -9.63
C ILE A 225 2.96 -11.82 -10.66
N GLY A 226 1.97 -11.02 -11.09
CA GLY A 226 1.00 -11.43 -12.11
C GLY A 226 -0.21 -10.50 -12.18
N ALA A 227 -0.97 -10.63 -13.25
CA ALA A 227 -2.26 -9.96 -13.46
C ALA A 227 -3.15 -10.83 -14.35
N GLU A 228 -4.46 -10.74 -14.14
CA GLU A 228 -5.46 -11.43 -14.95
C GLU A 228 -6.61 -10.46 -15.24
N TYR A 229 -7.03 -10.40 -16.51
CA TYR A 229 -8.22 -9.67 -16.91
C TYR A 229 -9.43 -10.60 -16.91
N ARG A 230 -10.53 -10.16 -16.29
CA ARG A 230 -11.80 -10.88 -16.26
C ARG A 230 -12.86 -10.05 -16.99
N ASN A 231 -13.50 -10.63 -18.00
CA ASN A 231 -14.64 -10.06 -18.73
C ASN A 231 -15.92 -10.11 -17.87
N SER A 232 -15.87 -9.55 -16.66
CA SER A 232 -16.98 -9.56 -15.69
C SER A 232 -17.48 -8.16 -15.39
#